data_AF-O76076-F1
#
_entry.id   AF-O76076-F1
#
_cell.length_a   1.000
_cell.length_b   1.000
_cell.length_c   1.000
_cell.angle_alpha   90.00
_cell.angle_beta   90.00
_cell.angle_gamma   90.00
#
_symmetry.space_group_name_H-M   'P 1'
#
loop_
_entity.id
_entity.type
_entity.pdbx_description
1 polymer ?
#
loop_
_entity_poly.entity_id
_entity_poly.type
_entity_poly.pdbx_seq_one_letter_code
_entity_poly.pdbx_strand_id
1 'polypeptide(L)'
;MRGTPKTHLLAFSLLCLLSKVRTQLCPTPCTCPWPPPRCPLGVPLVLDGCGCCRVCARRLGEPCDQLHVCDASQGLVCQPGAGPGGRGALCLLAEDDSSCEVNGRLYREGETFQPHCSIRCRCEDGGFTCVPLCSEDVRLPSWDCPHPRRVEVLGKCCPEWVCGQGGGLGTQPLPAQGPQFSGLVSSLPPGVPCPEWSTAWGPCSTTCGLGMATRVSNQNRFCRLETQRRLCLSRPCPPSRGRSPQNSAF
;
A
#
# COMPACT_ATOMS: atom_id res chain seq x y z
N MET A 1 -57.37 20.19 -25.16
CA MET A 1 -56.09 19.52 -24.90
C MET A 1 -56.31 18.45 -23.83
N ARG A 2 -56.81 17.28 -24.20
CA ARG A 2 -57.27 16.25 -23.24
C ARG A 2 -56.31 15.07 -23.37
N GLY A 3 -55.30 15.04 -22.50
CA GLY A 3 -54.31 13.95 -22.43
C GLY A 3 -55.02 12.61 -22.26
N THR A 4 -54.61 11.62 -23.05
CA THR A 4 -55.23 10.29 -23.05
C THR A 4 -55.01 9.60 -21.70
N PRO A 5 -55.99 8.83 -21.19
CA PRO A 5 -55.91 8.17 -19.88
C PRO A 5 -54.72 7.21 -19.75
N LYS A 6 -54.16 6.76 -20.88
CA LYS A 6 -52.98 5.89 -20.96
C LYS A 6 -51.69 6.55 -20.44
N THR A 7 -51.53 7.86 -20.63
CA THR A 7 -50.34 8.60 -20.16
C THR A 7 -50.34 8.77 -18.64
N HIS A 8 -51.53 8.95 -18.05
CA HIS A 8 -51.68 9.01 -16.58
C HIS A 8 -51.37 7.67 -15.90
N LEU A 9 -51.78 6.55 -16.50
CA LEU A 9 -51.48 5.20 -16.00
C LEU A 9 -49.98 4.90 -16.00
N LEU A 10 -49.27 5.26 -17.08
CA LEU A 10 -47.81 5.09 -17.15
C LEU A 10 -47.08 5.96 -16.12
N ALA A 11 -47.51 7.21 -15.95
CA ALA A 11 -46.94 8.09 -14.93
C ALA A 11 -47.16 7.53 -13.51
N PHE A 12 -48.35 7.01 -13.20
CA PHE A 12 -48.64 6.37 -11.91
C PHE A 12 -47.78 5.12 -11.70
N SER A 13 -47.63 4.28 -12.73
CA SER A 13 -46.79 3.09 -12.64
C SER A 13 -45.31 3.43 -12.43
N LEU A 14 -44.80 4.47 -13.10
CA LEU A 14 -43.43 4.96 -12.92
C LEU A 14 -43.24 5.53 -11.50
N LEU A 15 -44.21 6.28 -10.99
CA LEU A 15 -44.18 6.84 -9.62
C LEU A 15 -44.19 5.72 -8.56
N CYS A 16 -44.98 4.66 -8.77
CA CYS A 16 -45.01 3.47 -7.92
C CYS A 16 -43.69 2.67 -7.97
N LEU A 17 -43.02 2.62 -9.12
CA LEU A 17 -41.70 2.02 -9.23
C LEU A 17 -40.65 2.86 -8.51
N LEU A 18 -40.68 4.19 -8.67
CA LEU A 18 -39.77 5.11 -7.99
C LEU A 18 -39.97 5.12 -6.46
N SER A 19 -41.19 4.93 -5.96
CA SER A 19 -41.45 4.80 -4.51
C SER A 19 -41.01 3.45 -3.95
N LYS A 20 -41.03 2.37 -4.75
CA LYS A 20 -40.42 1.08 -4.37
C LYS A 20 -38.88 1.09 -4.41
N VAL A 21 -38.27 1.97 -5.20
CA VAL A 21 -36.81 2.23 -5.20
C VAL A 21 -36.39 3.17 -4.04
N ARG A 22 -37.20 3.23 -2.98
CA ARG A 22 -36.89 3.95 -1.73
C ARG A 22 -36.96 3.01 -0.53
N THR A 23 -36.45 1.80 -0.64
CA THR A 23 -36.08 0.99 0.52
C THR A 23 -34.81 1.58 1.13
N GLN A 24 -34.94 2.61 1.96
CA GLN A 24 -33.89 2.93 2.93
C GLN A 24 -33.79 1.73 3.87
N LEU A 25 -32.82 0.85 3.61
CA LEU A 25 -32.59 -0.38 4.37
C LEU A 25 -32.24 -0.10 5.84
N CYS A 26 -31.89 1.15 6.14
CA CYS A 26 -31.55 1.64 7.46
C CYS A 26 -32.42 2.85 7.82
N PRO A 27 -33.23 2.80 8.90
CA PRO A 27 -34.02 3.94 9.34
C PRO A 27 -33.11 5.08 9.82
N THR A 28 -33.43 6.30 9.39
CA THR A 28 -32.78 7.53 9.86
C THR A 28 -33.89 8.47 10.35
N PRO A 29 -33.90 8.90 11.63
CA PRO A 29 -32.95 8.57 12.69
C PRO A 29 -33.09 7.11 13.16
N CYS A 30 -32.02 6.58 13.75
CA CYS A 30 -32.05 5.23 14.29
C CYS A 30 -32.86 5.17 15.57
N THR A 31 -33.58 4.06 15.75
CA THR A 31 -34.31 3.75 16.98
C THR A 31 -33.72 2.49 17.60
N CYS A 32 -32.86 2.65 18.61
CA CYS A 32 -32.16 1.54 19.24
C CYS A 32 -32.73 1.21 20.62
N PRO A 33 -32.79 -0.08 21.00
CA PRO A 33 -33.18 -0.47 22.34
C PRO A 33 -32.15 0.06 23.36
N TRP A 34 -32.66 0.63 24.44
CA TRP A 34 -31.87 1.06 25.58
C TRP A 34 -32.45 0.41 26.85
N PRO A 35 -31.66 -0.32 27.66
CA PRO A 35 -30.21 -0.53 27.54
C PRO A 35 -29.82 -1.50 26.38
N PRO A 36 -28.55 -1.49 25.93
CA PRO A 36 -28.05 -2.45 24.94
C PRO A 36 -28.21 -3.91 25.38
N PRO A 37 -28.33 -4.86 24.44
CA PRO A 37 -28.50 -6.27 24.77
C PRO A 37 -27.26 -6.83 25.50
N ARG A 38 -27.49 -7.78 26.40
CA ARG A 38 -26.43 -8.56 27.05
C ARG A 38 -26.13 -9.78 26.19
N CYS A 39 -24.90 -9.88 25.70
CA CYS A 39 -24.50 -10.98 24.83
C CYS A 39 -24.06 -12.22 25.62
N PRO A 40 -24.22 -13.42 25.04
CA PRO A 40 -23.67 -14.65 25.62
C PRO A 40 -22.16 -14.57 25.87
N LEU A 41 -21.65 -15.43 26.75
CA LEU A 41 -20.22 -15.50 27.04
C LEU A 41 -19.40 -15.73 25.77
N GLY A 42 -18.38 -14.89 25.54
CA GLY A 42 -17.51 -14.96 24.36
C GLY A 42 -18.11 -14.39 23.07
N VAL A 43 -19.31 -13.81 23.11
CA VAL A 43 -19.94 -13.13 21.97
C VAL A 43 -19.80 -11.61 22.14
N PRO A 44 -19.14 -10.90 21.21
CA PRO A 44 -18.94 -9.46 21.33
C PRO A 44 -20.23 -8.68 21.01
N LEU A 45 -20.34 -7.51 21.63
CA LEU A 45 -21.36 -6.51 21.30
C LEU A 45 -20.84 -5.62 20.17
N VAL A 46 -21.45 -5.72 18.99
CA VAL A 46 -21.04 -5.05 17.74
C VAL A 46 -22.15 -4.11 17.25
N LEU A 47 -21.88 -3.29 16.23
CA LEU A 47 -22.93 -2.49 15.58
C LEU A 47 -23.68 -3.34 14.55
N ASP A 48 -24.97 -3.08 14.36
CA ASP A 48 -25.74 -3.64 13.24
C ASP A 48 -25.15 -3.24 11.88
N GLY A 49 -25.63 -3.85 10.80
CA GLY A 49 -25.15 -3.56 9.44
C GLY A 49 -25.55 -2.16 8.93
N CYS A 50 -26.32 -1.40 9.70
CA CYS A 50 -26.58 0.01 9.48
C CYS A 50 -25.59 0.93 10.22
N GLY A 51 -24.71 0.34 11.05
CA GLY A 51 -23.75 1.07 11.87
C GLY A 51 -24.38 1.83 13.04
N CYS A 52 -25.57 1.41 13.51
CA CYS A 52 -26.37 2.21 14.43
C CYS A 52 -26.63 1.56 15.79
N CYS A 53 -27.34 0.43 15.84
CA CYS A 53 -27.71 -0.20 17.10
C CYS A 53 -26.68 -1.24 17.52
N ARG A 54 -26.46 -1.36 18.83
CA ARG A 54 -25.61 -2.41 19.40
C ARG A 54 -26.37 -3.73 19.41
N VAL A 55 -25.81 -4.75 18.77
CA VAL A 55 -26.35 -6.10 18.65
C VAL A 55 -25.29 -7.13 19.02
N CYS A 56 -25.72 -8.32 19.42
CA CYS A 56 -24.79 -9.42 19.64
C CYS A 56 -24.35 -10.02 18.31
N ALA A 57 -23.04 -10.19 18.14
CA ALA A 57 -22.50 -10.72 16.91
C ALA A 57 -22.95 -12.18 16.70
N ARG A 58 -23.34 -12.51 15.47
CA ARG A 58 -23.75 -13.85 15.06
C ARG A 58 -22.53 -14.76 14.87
N ARG A 59 -22.68 -16.02 15.29
CA ARG A 59 -21.64 -17.06 15.32
C ARG A 59 -21.70 -17.95 14.08
N LEU A 60 -20.69 -18.79 13.90
CA LEU A 60 -20.59 -19.70 12.76
C LEU A 60 -21.86 -20.55 12.62
N GLY A 61 -22.47 -20.53 11.43
CA GLY A 61 -23.70 -21.25 11.08
C GLY A 61 -25.00 -20.56 11.50
N GLU A 62 -24.94 -19.43 12.22
CA GLU A 62 -26.14 -18.68 12.58
C GLU A 62 -26.68 -17.86 11.40
N PRO A 63 -28.02 -17.65 11.32
CA PRO A 63 -28.60 -16.80 10.31
C PRO A 63 -28.21 -15.34 10.54
N CYS A 64 -27.86 -14.67 9.44
CA CYS A 64 -27.46 -13.27 9.42
C CYS A 64 -28.24 -12.48 8.37
N ASP A 65 -28.35 -11.18 8.60
CA ASP A 65 -29.01 -10.22 7.73
C ASP A 65 -28.40 -8.82 7.96
N GLN A 66 -29.03 -7.77 7.40
CA GLN A 66 -28.55 -6.40 7.55
C GLN A 66 -28.55 -5.90 9.01
N LEU A 67 -29.40 -6.43 9.88
CA LEU A 67 -29.47 -6.05 11.30
C LEU A 67 -28.60 -6.96 12.17
N HIS A 68 -28.51 -8.24 11.82
CA HIS A 68 -27.80 -9.28 12.54
C HIS A 68 -26.48 -9.63 11.86
N VAL A 69 -25.41 -8.93 12.27
CA VAL A 69 -24.07 -9.08 11.68
C VAL A 69 -23.28 -10.22 12.32
N CYS A 70 -22.38 -10.82 11.54
CA CYS A 70 -21.48 -11.88 11.98
C CYS A 70 -20.33 -11.36 12.85
N ASP A 71 -19.76 -12.25 13.66
CA ASP A 71 -18.60 -11.98 14.50
C ASP A 71 -17.31 -11.88 13.67
N ALA A 72 -17.02 -10.67 13.21
CA ALA A 72 -15.81 -10.37 12.43
C ALA A 72 -14.51 -10.65 13.21
N SER A 73 -14.53 -10.69 14.55
CA SER A 73 -13.35 -11.04 15.34
C SER A 73 -12.94 -12.51 15.15
N GLN A 74 -13.89 -13.35 14.70
CA GLN A 74 -13.68 -14.75 14.34
C GLN A 74 -13.49 -14.96 12.82
N GLY A 75 -13.38 -13.87 12.04
CA GLY A 75 -13.28 -13.94 10.59
C GLY A 75 -14.58 -14.38 9.91
N LEU A 76 -15.74 -14.19 10.55
CA LEU A 76 -17.02 -14.59 9.98
C LEU A 76 -17.61 -13.50 9.08
N VAL A 77 -18.13 -13.92 7.92
CA VAL A 77 -18.82 -13.06 6.95
C VAL A 77 -20.21 -13.64 6.66
N CYS A 78 -21.18 -12.74 6.43
CA CYS A 78 -22.55 -13.12 6.12
C CYS A 78 -22.64 -13.52 4.64
N GLN A 79 -22.72 -14.82 4.37
CA GLN A 79 -22.75 -15.37 3.02
C GLN A 79 -24.15 -15.93 2.69
N PRO A 80 -24.70 -15.67 1.48
CA PRO A 80 -25.93 -16.30 1.03
C PRO A 80 -25.79 -17.84 1.00
N GLY A 81 -26.76 -18.57 1.55
CA GLY A 81 -26.72 -20.03 1.53
C GLY A 81 -26.79 -20.58 0.10
N ALA A 82 -25.81 -21.41 -0.29
CA ALA A 82 -25.80 -22.09 -1.59
C ALA A 82 -26.87 -23.19 -1.62
N GLY A 83 -28.05 -22.88 -2.15
CA GLY A 83 -29.10 -23.88 -2.41
C GLY A 83 -30.30 -23.32 -3.18
N PRO A 84 -31.06 -24.16 -3.92
CA PRO A 84 -32.13 -23.72 -4.83
C PRO A 84 -33.37 -23.10 -4.17
N GLY A 85 -33.30 -22.76 -2.88
CA GLY A 85 -34.43 -22.31 -2.07
C GLY A 85 -34.16 -21.07 -1.21
N GLY A 86 -33.09 -20.31 -1.48
CA GLY A 86 -32.85 -19.02 -0.82
C GLY A 86 -32.94 -19.08 0.71
N ARG A 87 -32.33 -20.10 1.34
CA ARG A 87 -32.35 -20.33 2.79
C ARG A 87 -31.50 -19.29 3.53
N GLY A 88 -31.89 -18.02 3.48
CA GLY A 88 -31.24 -16.91 4.19
C GLY A 88 -29.75 -16.77 3.89
N ALA A 89 -29.11 -15.84 4.59
CA ALA A 89 -27.66 -15.78 4.68
C ALA A 89 -27.22 -16.36 6.03
N LEU A 90 -26.05 -16.99 6.06
CA LEU A 90 -25.45 -17.60 7.24
C LEU A 90 -24.08 -16.99 7.50
N CYS A 91 -23.69 -16.93 8.77
CA CYS A 91 -22.32 -16.56 9.13
C CYS A 91 -21.39 -17.73 8.87
N LEU A 92 -20.53 -17.60 7.86
CA LEU A 92 -19.52 -18.58 7.50
C LEU A 92 -18.14 -17.96 7.73
N LEU A 93 -17.10 -18.78 7.87
CA LEU A 93 -15.74 -18.25 7.78
C LEU A 93 -15.61 -17.55 6.44
N ALA A 94 -15.01 -16.36 6.44
CA ALA A 94 -14.54 -15.76 5.20
C ALA A 94 -13.77 -16.85 4.46
N GLU A 95 -14.28 -17.28 3.31
CA GLU A 95 -13.47 -18.07 2.40
C GLU A 95 -12.21 -17.26 2.19
N ASP A 96 -11.07 -17.94 2.32
CA ASP A 96 -9.75 -17.35 2.14
C ASP A 96 -9.59 -17.03 0.65
N ASP A 97 -10.35 -16.05 0.19
CA ASP A 97 -10.08 -15.25 -0.99
C ASP A 97 -8.88 -14.37 -0.63
N SER A 98 -7.78 -15.05 -0.29
CA SER A 98 -6.37 -14.73 -0.42
C SER A 98 -6.02 -14.11 -1.78
N SER A 99 -7.02 -13.95 -2.64
CA SER A 99 -7.04 -13.00 -3.72
C SER A 99 -6.69 -11.58 -3.30
N CYS A 100 -6.00 -10.88 -4.19
CA CYS A 100 -5.53 -9.53 -3.99
C CYS A 100 -6.23 -8.61 -4.98
N GLU A 101 -6.80 -7.52 -4.51
CA GLU A 101 -7.39 -6.50 -5.40
C GLU A 101 -6.38 -5.37 -5.66
N VAL A 102 -5.98 -5.17 -6.91
CA VAL A 102 -5.08 -4.08 -7.31
C VAL A 102 -5.73 -3.28 -8.44
N ASN A 103 -6.06 -2.01 -8.18
CA ASN A 103 -6.73 -1.10 -9.13
C ASN A 103 -8.03 -1.68 -9.73
N GLY A 104 -8.85 -2.36 -8.91
CA GLY A 104 -10.11 -2.97 -9.35
C GLY A 104 -9.97 -4.29 -10.12
N ARG A 105 -8.75 -4.85 -10.22
CA ARG A 105 -8.50 -6.20 -10.74
C ARG A 105 -8.23 -7.16 -9.60
N LEU A 106 -8.91 -8.30 -9.62
CA LEU A 106 -8.73 -9.39 -8.67
C LEU A 106 -7.63 -10.34 -9.17
N TYR A 107 -6.64 -10.61 -8.34
CA TYR A 107 -5.54 -11.56 -8.57
C TYR A 107 -5.69 -12.73 -7.62
N ARG A 108 -5.45 -13.96 -8.07
CA ARG A 108 -5.51 -15.14 -7.18
C ARG A 108 -4.26 -15.25 -6.34
N GLU A 109 -4.36 -15.94 -5.20
CA GLU A 109 -3.21 -16.29 -4.37
C GLU A 109 -2.10 -16.96 -5.22
N GLY A 110 -0.88 -16.44 -5.12
CA GLY A 110 0.26 -16.85 -5.92
C GLY A 110 0.34 -16.27 -7.33
N GLU A 111 -0.68 -15.58 -7.83
CA GLU A 111 -0.66 -14.94 -9.14
C GLU A 111 0.35 -13.78 -9.19
N THR A 112 1.06 -13.65 -10.32
CA THR A 112 2.05 -12.58 -10.52
C THR A 112 1.63 -11.61 -11.61
N PHE A 113 1.90 -10.32 -11.38
CA PHE A 113 1.59 -9.24 -12.31
C PHE A 113 2.72 -8.21 -12.35
N GLN A 114 2.83 -7.49 -13.47
CA GLN A 114 3.91 -6.52 -13.71
C GLN A 114 3.30 -5.15 -14.02
N PRO A 115 3.02 -4.31 -12.99
CA PRO A 115 2.36 -3.03 -13.20
C PRO A 115 3.24 -2.00 -13.93
N HIS A 116 4.56 -2.19 -13.86
CA HIS A 116 5.54 -1.43 -14.63
C HIS A 116 6.64 -2.38 -15.11
N CYS A 117 7.32 -2.05 -16.21
CA CYS A 117 8.34 -2.93 -16.77
C CYS A 117 9.47 -3.25 -15.76
N SER A 118 9.74 -2.36 -14.79
CA SER A 118 10.83 -2.49 -13.82
C SER A 118 10.41 -3.15 -12.49
N ILE A 119 9.15 -3.56 -12.32
CA ILE A 119 8.66 -4.14 -11.06
C ILE A 119 7.72 -5.32 -11.29
N ARG A 120 7.94 -6.44 -10.60
CA ARG A 120 7.06 -7.61 -10.63
C ARG A 120 6.47 -7.83 -9.25
N CYS A 121 5.16 -7.99 -9.18
CA CYS A 121 4.43 -8.22 -7.95
C CYS A 121 3.81 -9.63 -7.95
N ARG A 122 3.64 -10.21 -6.76
CA ARG A 122 2.98 -11.49 -6.51
C ARG A 122 1.90 -11.29 -5.44
N CYS A 123 0.73 -11.87 -5.67
CA CYS A 123 -0.36 -11.91 -4.70
C CYS A 123 -0.06 -12.97 -3.63
N GLU A 124 -0.14 -12.57 -2.35
CA GLU A 124 0.13 -13.40 -1.18
C GLU A 124 -0.65 -12.88 0.04
N ASP A 125 -1.46 -13.73 0.65
CA ASP A 125 -2.27 -13.47 1.87
C ASP A 125 -3.21 -12.24 1.75
N GLY A 126 -3.79 -12.02 0.56
CA GLY A 126 -4.65 -10.87 0.28
C GLY A 126 -3.90 -9.53 0.10
N GLY A 127 -2.58 -9.55 0.17
CA GLY A 127 -1.68 -8.44 -0.16
C GLY A 127 -0.78 -8.76 -1.36
N PHE A 128 0.15 -7.87 -1.70
CA PHE A 128 1.10 -8.18 -2.77
C PHE A 128 2.54 -7.83 -2.38
N THR A 129 3.46 -8.71 -2.76
CA THR A 129 4.91 -8.52 -2.61
C THR A 129 5.52 -8.18 -3.97
N CYS A 130 6.20 -7.03 -4.06
CA CYS A 130 6.83 -6.57 -5.29
C CYS A 130 8.35 -6.63 -5.22
N VAL A 131 8.98 -7.06 -6.30
CA VAL A 131 10.44 -7.11 -6.46
C VAL A 131 10.88 -6.24 -7.65
N PRO A 132 11.98 -5.49 -7.53
CA PRO A 132 12.55 -4.75 -8.66
C PRO A 132 13.12 -5.74 -9.68
N LEU A 133 12.84 -5.51 -10.97
CA LEU A 133 13.38 -6.29 -12.09
C LEU A 133 14.67 -5.68 -12.66
N CYS A 134 14.97 -4.44 -12.28
CA CYS A 134 16.19 -3.73 -12.67
C CYS A 134 17.26 -3.84 -11.58
N SER A 135 18.53 -3.77 -11.98
CA SER A 135 19.63 -3.67 -11.03
C SER A 135 19.44 -2.43 -10.14
N GLU A 136 19.55 -2.64 -8.83
CA GLU A 136 19.56 -1.59 -7.81
C GLU A 136 20.99 -1.24 -7.38
N ASP A 137 21.99 -1.60 -8.19
CA ASP A 137 23.40 -1.33 -7.90
C ASP A 137 23.67 0.17 -7.87
N VAL A 138 24.51 0.58 -6.92
CA VAL A 138 24.94 1.97 -6.75
C VAL A 138 26.29 2.17 -7.46
N ARG A 139 26.33 3.03 -8.48
CA ARG A 139 27.61 3.46 -9.08
C ARG A 139 28.20 4.57 -8.22
N LEU A 140 29.28 4.25 -7.51
CA LEU A 140 30.07 5.24 -6.77
C LEU A 140 30.84 6.14 -7.74
N PRO A 141 31.11 7.41 -7.35
CA PRO A 141 32.04 8.26 -8.08
C PRO A 141 33.38 7.57 -8.30
N SER A 142 33.84 7.58 -9.55
CA SER A 142 35.10 6.99 -9.98
C SER A 142 35.86 7.97 -10.87
N TRP A 143 37.14 7.69 -11.15
CA TRP A 143 37.98 8.54 -11.98
C TRP A 143 37.38 8.77 -13.38
N ASP A 144 36.76 7.74 -13.96
CA ASP A 144 36.04 7.80 -15.24
C ASP A 144 34.65 8.46 -15.15
N CYS A 145 34.05 8.48 -13.95
CA CYS A 145 32.69 8.94 -13.73
C CYS A 145 32.57 9.65 -12.38
N PRO A 146 33.04 10.90 -12.27
CA PRO A 146 33.05 11.62 -10.99
C PRO A 146 31.65 12.00 -10.50
N HIS A 147 30.68 12.13 -11.41
CA HIS A 147 29.29 12.49 -11.08
C HIS A 147 28.31 11.48 -11.71
N PRO A 148 28.22 10.26 -11.16
CA PRO A 148 27.29 9.25 -11.66
C PRO A 148 25.85 9.65 -11.33
N ARG A 149 24.98 9.59 -12.34
CA ARG A 149 23.54 9.86 -12.21
C ARG A 149 22.76 8.70 -12.81
N ARG A 150 21.76 8.22 -12.07
CA ARG A 150 20.81 7.21 -12.57
C ARG A 150 19.70 7.95 -13.30
N VAL A 151 19.59 7.73 -14.60
CA VAL A 151 18.61 8.43 -15.47
C VAL A 151 17.74 7.42 -16.21
N GLU A 152 16.47 7.77 -16.39
CA GLU A 152 15.55 7.02 -17.26
C GLU A 152 15.90 7.31 -18.72
N VAL A 153 16.19 6.27 -19.49
CA VAL A 153 16.55 6.37 -20.91
C VAL A 153 15.33 5.98 -21.74
N LEU A 154 14.96 6.83 -22.70
CA LEU A 154 13.80 6.60 -23.56
C LEU A 154 13.91 5.24 -24.29
N GLY A 155 12.87 4.41 -24.18
CA GLY A 155 12.82 3.08 -24.80
C GLY A 155 13.54 1.97 -24.01
N LYS A 156 14.19 2.31 -22.89
CA LYS A 156 14.74 1.32 -21.95
C LYS A 156 13.81 1.16 -20.77
N CYS A 157 13.71 -0.06 -20.26
CA CYS A 157 12.95 -0.30 -19.06
C CYS A 157 13.72 0.12 -17.79
N CYS A 158 15.00 -0.24 -17.73
CA CYS A 158 15.83 0.04 -16.57
C CYS A 158 16.58 1.35 -16.75
N PRO A 159 16.69 2.16 -15.68
CA PRO A 159 17.50 3.37 -15.74
C PRO A 159 18.99 3.00 -15.85
N GLU A 160 19.73 3.85 -16.54
CA GLU A 160 21.16 3.66 -16.79
C GLU A 160 21.98 4.71 -16.03
N TRP A 161 23.24 4.39 -15.79
CA TRP A 161 24.20 5.31 -15.16
C TRP A 161 24.85 6.19 -16.22
N VAL A 162 24.55 7.48 -16.20
CA VAL A 162 25.25 8.49 -17.01
C VAL A 162 26.20 9.30 -16.13
N CYS A 163 27.31 9.73 -16.72
CA CYS A 163 28.29 10.57 -16.04
C CYS A 163 28.11 12.01 -16.50
N GLY A 164 27.79 12.91 -15.58
CA GLY A 164 27.74 14.33 -15.90
C GLY A 164 29.14 14.83 -16.23
N GLN A 165 29.32 15.43 -17.41
CA GLN A 165 30.56 16.13 -17.74
C GLN A 165 30.60 17.38 -16.87
N GLY A 166 31.44 17.35 -15.82
CA GLY A 166 31.75 18.55 -15.04
C GLY A 166 32.25 19.62 -16.00
N GLY A 167 31.61 20.79 -15.98
CA GLY A 167 31.87 21.88 -16.92
C GLY A 167 33.37 22.10 -17.12
N GLY A 168 33.82 21.83 -18.35
CA GLY A 168 35.17 22.14 -18.80
C GLY A 168 35.37 23.65 -18.79
N LEU A 169 36.08 24.14 -17.78
CA LEU A 169 36.74 25.44 -17.81
C LEU A 169 38.24 25.22 -17.60
N GLY A 170 38.93 25.13 -18.74
CA GLY A 170 40.28 25.65 -18.96
C GLY A 170 41.42 25.08 -18.13
N THR A 171 42.15 24.11 -18.66
CA THR A 171 43.62 24.28 -18.82
C THR A 171 44.15 23.31 -19.88
N GLN A 172 45.03 23.85 -20.73
CA GLN A 172 45.54 23.29 -21.98
C GLN A 172 46.24 21.92 -21.87
N PRO A 173 46.30 21.15 -22.97
CA PRO A 173 47.03 19.89 -23.04
C PRO A 173 48.52 20.13 -23.34
N LEU A 174 49.41 19.59 -22.50
CA LEU A 174 50.83 19.42 -22.82
C LEU A 174 51.11 17.93 -23.01
N PRO A 175 51.69 17.50 -24.15
CA PRO A 175 52.04 16.11 -24.37
C PRO A 175 53.41 15.85 -23.73
N ALA A 176 53.48 14.96 -22.75
CA ALA A 176 54.75 14.46 -22.23
C ALA A 176 54.76 12.93 -22.33
N GLN A 177 55.55 12.46 -23.30
CA GLN A 177 55.97 11.08 -23.47
C GLN A 177 56.76 10.60 -22.25
N GLY A 178 56.49 9.38 -21.78
CA GLY A 178 57.41 8.64 -20.89
C GLY A 178 56.72 7.50 -20.14
N PRO A 179 57.31 6.29 -20.07
CA PRO A 179 56.56 5.03 -20.04
C PRO A 179 56.46 4.38 -18.65
N GLN A 180 55.40 3.58 -18.48
CA GLN A 180 55.30 2.38 -17.62
C GLN A 180 55.75 2.51 -16.15
N PHE A 181 54.77 2.59 -15.24
CA PHE A 181 54.95 1.99 -13.91
C PHE A 181 53.68 1.25 -13.47
N SER A 182 53.84 -0.06 -13.36
CA SER A 182 52.90 -1.01 -12.80
C SER A 182 52.63 -0.71 -11.33
N GLY A 183 51.37 -0.88 -10.92
CA GLY A 183 50.93 -1.35 -9.61
C GLY A 183 51.41 -0.58 -8.38
N LEU A 184 50.46 -0.02 -7.63
CA LEU A 184 50.21 -0.34 -6.22
C LEU A 184 49.16 0.63 -5.66
N VAL A 185 48.23 0.07 -4.90
CA VAL A 185 47.19 0.77 -4.16
C VAL A 185 47.86 1.69 -3.12
N SER A 186 47.97 2.98 -3.38
CA SER A 186 48.44 3.95 -2.39
C SER A 186 47.29 4.41 -1.51
N SER A 187 47.25 3.85 -0.30
CA SER A 187 46.59 4.43 0.87
C SER A 187 47.04 5.89 1.07
N LEU A 188 46.06 6.80 1.19
CA LEU A 188 46.28 8.23 1.44
C LEU A 188 47.02 8.45 2.78
N PRO A 189 48.00 9.37 2.88
CA PRO A 189 48.74 9.64 4.12
C PRO A 189 47.83 10.17 5.24
N PRO A 190 48.11 9.85 6.52
CA PRO A 190 47.33 10.35 7.65
C PRO A 190 47.62 11.84 7.86
N GLY A 191 46.62 12.70 7.66
CA GLY A 191 46.75 14.14 7.95
C GLY A 191 46.04 15.09 6.98
N VAL A 192 45.42 14.60 5.90
CA VAL A 192 44.64 15.46 5.00
C VAL A 192 43.20 15.57 5.52
N PRO A 193 42.70 16.77 5.87
CA PRO A 193 41.32 16.93 6.30
C PRO A 193 40.37 16.53 5.16
N CYS A 194 39.42 15.66 5.49
CA CYS A 194 38.38 15.20 4.58
C CYS A 194 37.58 16.39 4.05
N PRO A 195 37.52 16.64 2.73
CA PRO A 195 36.57 17.61 2.20
C PRO A 195 35.16 17.11 2.52
N GLU A 196 34.48 17.71 3.49
CA GLU A 196 33.15 17.25 3.89
C GLU A 196 32.16 17.42 2.74
N TRP A 197 31.54 16.32 2.34
CA TRP A 197 30.53 16.31 1.31
C TRP A 197 29.39 15.37 1.70
N SER A 198 28.17 15.89 1.61
CA SER A 198 26.98 15.10 1.82
C SER A 198 25.85 15.59 0.92
N THR A 199 25.02 14.67 0.45
CA THR A 199 23.76 15.03 -0.21
C THR A 199 22.74 15.50 0.80
N ALA A 200 21.73 16.24 0.33
CA ALA A 200 20.49 16.39 1.09
C ALA A 200 19.89 15.00 1.38
N TRP A 201 19.11 14.91 2.45
CA TRP A 201 18.33 13.72 2.75
C TRP A 201 17.22 13.53 1.71
N GLY A 202 17.05 12.29 1.24
CA GLY A 202 15.93 11.89 0.41
C GLY A 202 14.58 11.93 1.14
N PRO A 203 13.48 11.68 0.43
CA PRO A 203 12.15 11.61 1.02
C PRO A 203 12.05 10.47 2.05
N CYS A 204 11.09 10.59 2.95
CA CYS A 204 10.81 9.54 3.92
C CYS A 204 10.21 8.31 3.22
N SER A 205 10.64 7.11 3.59
CA SER A 205 10.17 5.84 2.99
C SER A 205 8.67 5.58 3.21
N THR A 206 8.03 6.30 4.14
CA THR A 206 6.61 6.17 4.46
C THR A 206 5.90 7.51 4.25
N THR A 207 4.65 7.47 3.79
CA THR A 207 3.80 8.66 3.59
C THR A 207 3.03 9.06 4.85
N CYS A 208 3.09 8.22 5.89
CA CYS A 208 2.58 8.51 7.23
C CYS A 208 3.41 7.76 8.29
N GLY A 209 3.40 8.23 9.53
CA GLY A 209 4.09 7.59 10.64
C GLY A 209 5.63 7.66 10.55
N LEU A 210 6.31 6.74 11.21
CA LEU A 210 7.76 6.63 11.20
C LEU A 210 8.23 5.95 9.90
N GLY A 211 9.29 6.47 9.29
CA GLY A 211 9.95 5.89 8.12
C GLY A 211 11.46 6.10 8.16
N MET A 212 12.12 5.80 7.04
CA MET A 212 13.55 5.99 6.86
C MET A 212 13.85 6.93 5.70
N ALA A 213 14.75 7.87 5.91
CA ALA A 213 15.33 8.72 4.87
C ALA A 213 16.80 8.31 4.67
N THR A 214 17.26 8.41 3.43
CA THR A 214 18.64 8.07 3.05
C THR A 214 19.39 9.31 2.55
N ARG A 215 20.70 9.36 2.78
CA ARG A 215 21.63 10.31 2.16
C ARG A 215 22.94 9.61 1.84
N VAL A 216 23.74 10.19 0.95
CA VAL A 216 25.13 9.76 0.76
C VAL A 216 26.04 10.78 1.42
N SER A 217 26.99 10.33 2.23
CA SER A 217 27.92 11.19 2.99
C SER A 217 29.30 10.56 3.05
N ASN A 218 30.35 11.36 2.98
CA ASN A 218 31.72 10.94 3.26
C ASN A 218 32.16 11.18 4.72
N GLN A 219 31.22 11.57 5.59
CA GLN A 219 31.43 11.77 7.02
C GLN A 219 31.57 10.43 7.75
N ASN A 220 32.68 9.74 7.51
CA ASN A 220 33.12 8.57 8.25
C ASN A 220 34.65 8.62 8.45
N ARG A 221 35.16 7.69 9.25
CA ARG A 221 36.59 7.62 9.60
C ARG A 221 37.51 7.36 8.39
N PHE A 222 36.95 6.91 7.27
CA PHE A 222 37.69 6.51 6.08
C PHE A 222 37.54 7.49 4.90
N CYS A 223 36.79 8.59 5.07
CA CYS A 223 36.45 9.52 3.99
C CYS A 223 35.81 8.88 2.76
N ARG A 224 35.08 7.78 2.95
CA ARG A 224 34.41 7.05 1.86
C ARG A 224 32.98 7.48 1.75
N LEU A 225 32.47 7.63 0.54
CA LEU A 225 31.04 7.87 0.34
C LEU A 225 30.26 6.63 0.76
N GLU A 226 29.44 6.79 1.79
CA GLU A 226 28.59 5.73 2.32
C GLU A 226 27.15 6.20 2.38
N THR A 227 26.22 5.24 2.23
CA THR A 227 24.80 5.50 2.41
C THR A 227 24.49 5.56 3.91
N GLN A 228 24.10 6.72 4.38
CA GLN A 228 23.62 6.92 5.75
C GLN A 228 22.08 6.87 5.76
N ARG A 229 21.52 6.27 6.81
CA ARG A 229 20.07 6.18 7.04
C ARG A 229 19.70 6.94 8.31
N ARG A 230 18.58 7.66 8.29
CA ARG A 230 17.99 8.25 9.49
C ARG A 230 16.51 7.91 9.56
N LEU A 231 15.99 7.88 10.78
CA LEU A 231 14.55 7.87 10.99
C LEU A 231 13.95 9.23 10.59
N CYS A 232 12.76 9.19 10.01
CA CYS A 232 11.95 10.37 9.69
C CYS A 232 10.52 10.15 10.16
N LEU A 233 9.84 11.22 10.55
CA LEU A 233 8.44 11.21 10.93
C LEU A 233 7.64 11.96 9.87
N SER A 234 6.81 11.22 9.15
CA SER A 234 5.80 11.77 8.25
C SER A 234 4.55 12.17 9.03
N ARG A 235 3.53 12.68 8.34
CA ARG A 235 2.22 12.98 8.94
C ARG A 235 1.68 11.80 9.76
N PRO A 236 0.90 12.03 10.84
CA PRO A 236 0.27 10.95 11.60
C PRO A 236 -0.49 10.01 10.65
N CYS A 237 -0.33 8.71 10.84
CA CYS A 237 -1.13 7.75 10.07
C CYS A 237 -2.60 7.90 10.45
N PRO A 238 -3.52 7.79 9.47
CA PRO A 238 -4.93 7.66 9.79
C PRO A 238 -5.10 6.47 10.74
N PRO A 239 -6.04 6.54 11.71
CA PRO A 239 -6.30 5.45 12.61
C PRO A 239 -6.58 4.19 11.80
N SER A 240 -5.81 3.14 12.03
CA SER A 240 -6.10 1.83 11.46
C SER A 240 -7.49 1.43 11.93
N ARG A 241 -8.36 1.00 11.01
CA ARG A 241 -9.51 0.18 11.39
C ARG A 241 -8.91 -1.11 11.94
N GLY A 242 -8.75 -1.16 13.26
CA GLY A 242 -7.90 -2.14 13.93
C GLY A 242 -8.38 -3.57 13.75
N ARG A 243 -7.52 -4.40 13.16
CA ARG A 243 -7.41 -5.81 13.56
C ARG A 243 -6.38 -5.84 14.68
N SER A 244 -6.86 -5.85 15.92
CA SER A 244 -6.03 -5.89 17.11
C SER A 244 -5.28 -7.23 17.17
N PRO A 245 -3.94 -7.27 17.21
CA PRO A 245 -3.20 -8.44 17.67
C PRO A 245 -3.13 -8.35 19.19
N GLN A 246 -3.98 -9.09 19.90
CA GLN A 246 -3.78 -9.29 21.34
C GLN A 246 -2.66 -10.30 21.56
N ASN A 247 -1.59 -9.80 22.16
CA ASN A 247 -0.54 -10.50 22.89
C ASN A 247 -0.99 -11.83 23.52
N SER A 248 -0.24 -12.89 23.26
CA SER A 248 -0.12 -14.04 24.15
C SER A 248 1.36 -14.34 24.37
N ALA A 249 1.92 -13.65 25.35
CA ALA A 249 3.06 -14.11 26.14
C ALA A 249 2.49 -14.47 27.53
N PHE A 250 3.06 -15.52 28.13
CA PHE A 250 2.58 -16.35 29.25
C PHE A 250 1.67 -17.52 28.85
#